data_AF-A0A078AMI3-F1
#
_entry.id   AF-A0A078AMI3-F1
#
_cell.length_a   1.000
_cell.length_b   1.000
_cell.length_c   1.000
_cell.angle_alpha   90.00
_cell.angle_beta   90.00
_cell.angle_gamma   90.00
#
_symmetry.space_group_name_H-M   'P 1'
#
loop_
_entity.id
_entity.type
_entity.pdbx_description
1 polymer ?
#
loop_
_entity_poly.entity_id
_entity_poly.type
_entity_poly.pdbx_seq_one_letter_code
_entity_poly.pdbx_strand_id
1 'polypeptide(L)'
;MSSQGGALYIAGESEVDIQQSLFQNNKARFKGGAIFSEGFKSIYVGNQTIFKDNFAVDQGDDIYLTGSLNLISIDNVKVTNIDAKNSIFIEQAKLSSNQLQIKNIYRKRDSERGSGIYCQYCNGLQIINSSFLDLRSKYGGAIYIIEQDIAKSLSYDENSFKFQIENSYFSNCSAEQGGALMLDNIESIIIKNTQFIGNQAKSITQYQSHAVDPATGGAIYYSCNEEILNCRLKFEGINNFKLNYAQVKGGAIYWSSLEPEYNDINLNFINNTGFLYGDNFACYAQNLVSLTAKQSGGSVPILFIALIDKYGQILGSDSTKGSSDFQVEGGIAVIQDVIIAGTPGSTYNIKFSTDGIDVNKISNKQAIKKLNQLDLDFNLSIDLRECFEGEQFTSAGKCIECQDNTFSLVKMKQPGSCEICPPDKAICISGANIGPLPGYWRKTQESASKATKAYFVQIVKMIIQEIMVFNVKNVLKIGLIHQGYVQLLLEQFY
;
A
#
# COMPACT_ATOMS: atom_id res chain seq x y z
N MET A 1 15.37 31.48 -38.51
CA MET A 1 14.45 31.02 -37.44
C MET A 1 13.11 31.67 -37.70
N SER A 2 12.09 30.88 -38.06
CA SER A 2 10.73 31.36 -38.32
C SER A 2 10.02 31.68 -37.01
N SER A 3 8.82 32.27 -37.06
CA SER A 3 7.98 32.45 -35.86
C SER A 3 7.42 31.10 -35.39
N GLN A 4 6.75 30.39 -36.29
CA GLN A 4 6.17 29.07 -36.14
C GLN A 4 6.49 28.25 -37.38
N GLY A 5 6.62 26.93 -37.25
CA GLY A 5 6.87 26.04 -38.40
C GLY A 5 8.23 26.32 -39.01
N GLY A 6 9.30 25.77 -38.45
CA GLY A 6 10.66 26.04 -38.96
C GLY A 6 10.87 25.61 -40.42
N ALA A 7 10.12 24.59 -40.86
CA ALA A 7 10.04 24.17 -42.26
C ALA A 7 8.65 24.37 -42.86
N LEU A 8 7.60 23.92 -42.18
CA LEU A 8 6.23 23.91 -42.68
C LEU A 8 5.26 24.55 -41.71
N TYR A 9 4.37 25.38 -42.24
CA TYR A 9 3.21 25.95 -41.55
C TYR A 9 1.95 25.46 -42.29
N ILE A 10 1.09 24.71 -41.62
CA ILE A 10 -0.10 24.07 -42.22
C ILE A 10 -1.36 24.59 -41.53
N ALA A 11 -2.26 25.23 -42.29
CA ALA A 11 -3.53 25.72 -41.75
C ALA A 11 -4.68 25.72 -42.77
N GLY A 12 -5.91 25.95 -42.30
CA GLY A 12 -7.06 26.25 -43.13
C GLY A 12 -7.70 25.03 -43.80
N GLU A 13 -8.00 23.98 -43.02
CA GLU A 13 -8.59 22.71 -43.48
C GLU A 13 -7.73 22.01 -44.56
N SER A 14 -6.42 22.21 -44.50
CA SER A 14 -5.47 21.60 -45.44
C SER A 14 -5.45 20.07 -45.31
N GLU A 15 -5.31 19.40 -46.44
CA GLU A 15 -4.95 17.98 -46.55
C GLU A 15 -3.48 17.90 -46.98
N VAL A 16 -2.62 17.31 -46.16
CA VAL A 16 -1.17 17.29 -46.39
C VAL A 16 -0.63 15.87 -46.32
N ASP A 17 0.17 15.50 -47.32
CA ASP A 17 0.83 14.21 -47.43
C ASP A 17 2.36 14.40 -47.47
N ILE A 18 3.04 13.98 -46.41
CA ILE A 18 4.49 14.09 -46.22
C ILE A 18 5.09 12.69 -46.20
N GLN A 19 5.93 12.38 -47.18
CA GLN A 19 6.52 11.06 -47.35
C GLN A 19 8.01 11.16 -47.58
N GLN A 20 8.77 10.17 -47.12
CA GLN A 20 10.20 9.99 -47.44
C GLN A 20 11.04 11.26 -47.25
N SER A 21 10.75 12.03 -46.21
CA SER A 21 11.30 13.37 -46.01
C SER A 21 12.31 13.41 -44.87
N LEU A 22 13.21 14.41 -44.89
CA LEU A 22 14.14 14.70 -43.81
C LEU A 22 13.91 16.14 -43.31
N PHE A 23 13.41 16.26 -42.08
CA PHE A 23 13.31 17.54 -41.37
C PHE A 23 14.49 17.64 -40.40
N GLN A 24 15.52 18.37 -40.80
CA GLN A 24 16.73 18.51 -40.01
C GLN A 24 17.09 19.97 -39.71
N ASN A 25 17.46 20.26 -38.46
CA ASN A 25 17.95 21.57 -38.03
C ASN A 25 16.97 22.74 -38.27
N ASN A 26 15.67 22.45 -38.35
CA ASN A 26 14.66 23.49 -38.51
C ASN A 26 14.43 24.22 -37.18
N LYS A 27 14.18 25.53 -37.23
CA LYS A 27 14.12 26.36 -36.02
C LYS A 27 12.96 27.35 -36.06
N ALA A 28 12.11 27.29 -35.04
CA ALA A 28 11.03 28.24 -34.78
C ALA A 28 11.26 29.01 -33.47
N ARG A 29 10.83 30.28 -33.43
CA ARG A 29 10.91 31.14 -32.23
C ARG A 29 9.88 30.77 -31.18
N PHE A 30 8.77 30.14 -31.56
CA PHE A 30 7.71 29.78 -30.64
C PHE A 30 7.42 28.29 -30.72
N LYS A 31 6.75 27.83 -31.79
CA LYS A 31 6.13 26.49 -31.84
C LYS A 31 6.41 25.78 -33.17
N GLY A 32 6.53 24.45 -33.13
CA GLY A 32 6.66 23.63 -34.34
C GLY A 32 8.01 23.82 -35.01
N GLY A 33 9.07 23.29 -34.41
CA GLY A 33 10.43 23.54 -34.88
C GLY A 33 10.66 23.02 -36.29
N ALA A 34 10.03 21.91 -36.70
CA ALA A 34 9.90 21.54 -38.11
C ALA A 34 8.50 21.89 -38.66
N ILE A 35 7.46 21.33 -38.06
CA ILE A 35 6.08 21.46 -38.55
C ILE A 35 5.23 22.14 -37.47
N PHE A 36 4.55 23.20 -37.87
CA PHE A 36 3.44 23.79 -37.12
C PHE A 36 2.15 23.57 -37.89
N SER A 37 1.11 23.12 -37.20
CA SER A 37 -0.22 23.02 -37.77
C SER A 37 -1.35 23.47 -36.84
N GLU A 38 -2.32 24.16 -37.43
CA GLU A 38 -3.54 24.66 -36.78
C GLU A 38 -4.74 24.52 -37.72
N GLY A 39 -5.84 23.91 -37.27
CA GLY A 39 -7.08 23.81 -38.06
C GLY A 39 -6.87 23.13 -39.42
N PHE A 40 -6.42 21.86 -39.41
CA PHE A 40 -6.17 21.04 -40.60
C PHE A 40 -7.25 19.97 -40.78
N LYS A 41 -7.44 19.49 -42.02
CA LYS A 41 -8.39 18.42 -42.34
C LYS A 41 -7.76 17.03 -42.21
N SER A 42 -6.56 16.84 -42.74
CA SER A 42 -5.79 15.61 -42.53
C SER A 42 -4.31 15.87 -42.76
N ILE A 43 -3.47 15.20 -41.97
CA ILE A 43 -2.02 15.20 -42.17
C ILE A 43 -1.55 13.75 -42.13
N TYR A 44 -0.86 13.31 -43.17
CA TYR A 44 -0.08 12.09 -43.16
C TYR A 44 1.41 12.43 -43.13
N VAL A 45 2.14 11.80 -42.23
CA VAL A 45 3.60 11.83 -42.19
C VAL A 45 4.09 10.40 -42.15
N GLY A 46 4.81 9.95 -43.17
CA GLY A 46 5.28 8.58 -43.15
C GLY A 46 6.34 8.22 -44.15
N ASN A 47 6.38 6.94 -44.51
CA ASN A 47 7.34 6.35 -45.44
C ASN A 47 8.79 6.72 -45.07
N GLN A 48 9.26 6.29 -43.90
CA GLN A 48 10.65 6.50 -43.45
C GLN A 48 11.05 7.98 -43.28
N THR A 49 10.08 8.86 -43.03
CA THR A 49 10.38 10.26 -42.72
C THR A 49 11.17 10.38 -41.40
N ILE A 50 12.13 11.30 -41.38
CA ILE A 50 13.04 11.51 -40.25
C ILE A 50 12.94 12.96 -39.75
N PHE A 51 12.78 13.11 -38.44
CA PHE A 51 12.94 14.37 -37.72
C PHE A 51 14.22 14.34 -36.90
N LYS A 52 15.09 15.33 -37.09
CA LYS A 52 16.40 15.37 -36.44
C LYS A 52 16.81 16.77 -36.03
N ASP A 53 17.14 16.94 -34.76
CA ASP A 53 17.74 18.17 -34.21
C ASP A 53 16.95 19.45 -34.57
N ASN A 54 15.62 19.35 -34.67
CA ASN A 54 14.75 20.51 -34.86
C ASN A 54 14.55 21.24 -33.52
N PHE A 55 14.16 22.50 -33.54
CA PHE A 55 14.09 23.29 -32.31
C PHE A 55 12.95 24.28 -32.32
N ALA A 56 12.17 24.26 -31.24
CA ALA A 56 11.20 25.29 -30.90
C ALA A 56 11.49 25.83 -29.50
N VAL A 57 11.33 27.14 -29.29
CA VAL A 57 11.57 27.72 -27.97
C VAL A 57 10.51 27.27 -26.96
N ASP A 58 9.25 27.13 -27.38
CA ASP A 58 8.14 26.83 -26.47
C ASP A 58 7.83 25.33 -26.45
N GLN A 59 7.27 24.78 -27.53
CA GLN A 59 6.73 23.42 -27.61
C GLN A 59 6.79 22.87 -29.04
N GLY A 60 6.80 21.54 -29.16
CA GLY A 60 6.79 20.82 -30.43
C GLY A 60 8.05 21.10 -31.22
N ASP A 61 9.20 20.71 -30.69
CA ASP A 61 10.50 20.90 -31.35
C ASP A 61 10.50 20.28 -32.75
N ASP A 62 9.80 19.17 -32.95
CA ASP A 62 9.60 18.58 -34.27
C ASP A 62 8.23 18.94 -34.82
N ILE A 63 7.15 18.58 -34.12
CA ILE A 63 5.77 18.77 -34.59
C ILE A 63 4.93 19.44 -33.51
N TYR A 64 4.24 20.52 -33.88
CA TYR A 64 3.22 21.17 -33.05
C TYR A 64 1.87 21.12 -33.77
N LEU A 65 0.87 20.55 -33.12
CA LEU A 65 -0.51 20.43 -33.63
C LEU A 65 -1.48 21.07 -32.64
N THR A 66 -2.37 21.92 -33.13
CA THR A 66 -3.46 22.48 -32.32
C THR A 66 -4.75 22.67 -33.11
N GLY A 67 -5.87 22.82 -32.40
CA GLY A 67 -7.11 23.37 -32.94
C GLY A 67 -7.71 22.59 -34.10
N SER A 68 -7.59 21.27 -34.12
CA SER A 68 -8.20 20.43 -35.17
C SER A 68 -8.76 19.14 -34.59
N LEU A 69 -10.07 18.94 -34.67
CA LEU A 69 -10.70 17.67 -34.26
C LEU A 69 -10.30 16.47 -35.12
N ASN A 70 -9.51 16.70 -36.18
CA ASN A 70 -9.16 15.71 -37.18
C ASN A 70 -7.91 14.90 -36.81
N LEU A 71 -7.64 13.91 -37.66
CA LEU A 71 -6.59 12.91 -37.49
C LEU A 71 -5.29 13.34 -38.15
N ILE A 72 -4.19 13.27 -37.40
CA ILE A 72 -2.84 13.10 -37.97
C ILE A 72 -2.46 11.61 -37.93
N SER A 73 -1.89 11.12 -39.04
CA SER A 73 -1.36 9.77 -39.15
C SER A 73 0.16 9.82 -39.28
N ILE A 74 0.86 9.14 -38.37
CA ILE A 74 2.33 9.03 -38.37
C ILE A 74 2.73 7.57 -38.56
N ASP A 75 3.30 7.22 -39.72
CA ASP A 75 3.59 5.82 -40.06
C ASP A 75 5.05 5.62 -40.47
N ASN A 76 5.77 4.74 -39.75
CA ASN A 76 7.18 4.44 -40.01
C ASN A 76 8.06 5.72 -40.00
N VAL A 77 8.04 6.44 -38.88
CA VAL A 77 8.76 7.70 -38.67
C VAL A 77 9.79 7.56 -37.57
N LYS A 78 10.93 8.24 -37.73
CA LYS A 78 12.01 8.27 -36.73
C LYS A 78 12.28 9.69 -36.27
N VAL A 79 12.40 9.87 -34.97
CA VAL A 79 12.71 11.15 -34.32
C VAL A 79 13.93 11.00 -33.41
N THR A 80 14.87 11.93 -33.51
CA THR A 80 16.04 12.00 -32.62
C THR A 80 16.41 13.45 -32.35
N ASN A 81 16.32 13.88 -31.09
CA ASN A 81 16.48 15.29 -30.74
C ASN A 81 16.93 15.49 -29.30
N ILE A 82 18.24 15.50 -29.06
CA ILE A 82 18.81 15.45 -27.70
C ILE A 82 18.41 16.63 -26.81
N ASP A 83 18.14 17.79 -27.40
CA ASP A 83 17.83 19.06 -26.73
C ASP A 83 16.36 19.46 -26.80
N ALA A 84 15.47 18.63 -27.36
CA ALA A 84 14.06 18.95 -27.41
C ALA A 84 13.44 19.04 -26.00
N LYS A 85 12.51 19.99 -25.84
CA LYS A 85 11.62 20.03 -24.67
C LYS A 85 10.57 18.94 -24.79
N ASN A 86 9.93 18.89 -25.95
CA ASN A 86 9.13 17.77 -26.40
C ASN A 86 9.15 17.71 -27.92
N SER A 87 9.21 16.50 -28.46
CA SER A 87 9.25 16.30 -29.91
C SER A 87 7.91 16.65 -30.55
N ILE A 88 6.83 16.03 -30.08
CA ILE A 88 5.48 16.19 -30.62
C ILE A 88 4.58 16.79 -29.55
N PHE A 89 4.03 17.97 -29.83
CA PHE A 89 2.99 18.60 -29.03
C PHE A 89 1.65 18.48 -29.76
N ILE A 90 0.61 18.07 -29.05
CA ILE A 90 -0.74 17.90 -29.57
C ILE A 90 -1.73 18.54 -28.62
N GLU A 91 -2.55 19.43 -29.15
CA GLU A 91 -3.67 20.02 -28.44
C GLU A 91 -4.95 19.90 -29.28
N GLN A 92 -6.02 19.38 -28.68
CA GLN A 92 -7.34 19.29 -29.34
C GLN A 92 -7.33 18.57 -30.70
N ALA A 93 -6.45 17.59 -30.90
CA ALA A 93 -6.37 16.77 -32.11
C ALA A 93 -6.25 15.28 -31.83
N LYS A 94 -6.39 14.45 -32.86
CA LYS A 94 -6.20 13.00 -32.76
C LYS A 94 -4.92 12.57 -33.45
N LEU A 95 -4.07 11.82 -32.76
CA LEU A 95 -2.90 11.17 -33.37
C LEU A 95 -3.13 9.66 -33.48
N SER A 96 -2.90 9.11 -34.66
CA SER A 96 -2.67 7.68 -34.86
C SER A 96 -1.25 7.48 -35.35
N SER A 97 -0.50 6.63 -34.66
CA SER A 97 0.88 6.31 -35.03
C SER A 97 1.11 4.81 -35.09
N ASN A 98 1.86 4.40 -36.11
CA ASN A 98 2.32 3.04 -36.30
C ASN A 98 3.81 3.06 -36.65
N GLN A 99 4.59 2.18 -36.00
CA GLN A 99 6.06 2.13 -36.21
C GLN A 99 6.77 3.49 -35.99
N LEU A 100 6.29 4.27 -35.01
CA LEU A 100 6.96 5.51 -34.59
C LEU A 100 8.12 5.17 -33.65
N GLN A 101 9.30 5.70 -33.95
CA GLN A 101 10.46 5.64 -33.04
C GLN A 101 10.85 7.04 -32.60
N ILE A 102 10.74 7.32 -31.30
CA ILE A 102 11.28 8.53 -30.68
C ILE A 102 12.40 8.14 -29.74
N LYS A 103 13.59 8.72 -29.91
CA LYS A 103 14.73 8.39 -29.06
C LYS A 103 15.66 9.56 -28.75
N ASN A 104 16.41 9.41 -27.67
CA ASN A 104 17.46 10.33 -27.24
C ASN A 104 16.95 11.76 -27.07
N ILE A 105 16.03 11.99 -26.14
CA ILE A 105 15.52 13.32 -25.79
C ILE A 105 15.63 13.47 -24.28
N TYR A 106 16.81 13.85 -23.79
CA TYR A 106 17.09 13.79 -22.35
C TYR A 106 17.99 14.88 -21.80
N ARG A 107 18.62 15.72 -22.63
CA ARG A 107 19.59 16.71 -22.17
C ARG A 107 18.94 18.02 -21.73
N LYS A 108 17.77 18.33 -22.29
CA LYS A 108 17.01 19.53 -21.99
C LYS A 108 16.46 19.50 -20.56
N ARG A 109 16.93 20.41 -19.71
CA ARG A 109 16.61 20.43 -18.27
C ARG A 109 15.24 21.00 -17.95
N ASP A 110 14.66 21.79 -18.85
CA ASP A 110 13.35 22.41 -18.74
C ASP A 110 12.28 21.64 -19.52
N SER A 111 12.53 20.37 -19.89
CA SER A 111 11.47 19.49 -20.38
C SER A 111 10.52 19.15 -19.24
N GLU A 112 9.34 19.76 -19.22
CA GLU A 112 8.36 19.54 -18.16
C GLU A 112 7.40 18.38 -18.49
N ARG A 113 7.02 18.20 -19.76
CA ARG A 113 5.86 17.39 -20.11
C ARG A 113 6.16 16.55 -21.33
N GLY A 114 6.17 15.21 -21.17
CA GLY A 114 6.20 14.27 -22.29
C GLY A 114 7.28 14.56 -23.31
N SER A 115 8.55 14.25 -23.04
CA SER A 115 9.64 14.66 -23.95
C SER A 115 9.54 14.06 -25.35
N GLY A 116 8.89 12.89 -25.48
CA GLY A 116 8.47 12.38 -26.78
C GLY A 116 7.17 13.02 -27.24
N ILE A 117 6.08 12.76 -26.53
CA ILE A 117 4.75 13.26 -26.88
C ILE A 117 4.11 13.94 -25.68
N TYR A 118 3.71 15.20 -25.86
CA TYR A 118 2.80 15.88 -24.95
C TYR A 118 1.42 16.01 -25.60
N CYS A 119 0.46 15.29 -25.03
CA CYS A 119 -0.92 15.25 -25.47
C CYS A 119 -1.81 16.00 -24.47
N GLN A 120 -2.13 17.24 -24.81
CA GLN A 120 -2.93 18.14 -23.98
C GLN A 120 -4.36 18.20 -24.52
N TYR A 121 -5.30 17.57 -23.81
CA TYR A 121 -6.72 17.60 -24.21
C TYR A 121 -6.94 17.05 -25.63
N CYS A 122 -6.21 16.01 -26.02
CA CYS A 122 -6.36 15.40 -27.33
C CYS A 122 -7.71 14.69 -27.44
N ASN A 123 -8.25 14.67 -28.66
CA ASN A 123 -9.46 13.88 -28.96
C ASN A 123 -9.18 12.36 -29.04
N GLY A 124 -7.91 11.98 -29.16
CA GLY A 124 -7.48 10.59 -29.03
C GLY A 124 -5.99 10.41 -29.38
N LEU A 125 -5.44 9.29 -28.94
CA LEU A 125 -4.05 8.91 -29.19
C LEU A 125 -4.01 7.40 -29.43
N GLN A 126 -3.45 6.97 -30.56
CA GLN A 126 -3.18 5.57 -30.85
C GLN A 126 -1.69 5.40 -31.13
N ILE A 127 -1.03 4.57 -30.33
CA ILE A 127 0.40 4.27 -30.45
C ILE A 127 0.55 2.77 -30.68
N ILE A 128 0.94 2.38 -31.88
CA ILE A 128 0.97 0.97 -32.30
C ILE A 128 2.37 0.63 -32.79
N ASN A 129 2.90 -0.54 -32.42
CA ASN A 129 4.19 -1.06 -32.90
C ASN A 129 5.35 -0.05 -32.75
N SER A 130 5.32 0.79 -31.71
CA SER A 130 6.17 1.97 -31.59
C SER A 130 7.21 1.83 -30.48
N SER A 131 8.28 2.64 -30.54
CA SER A 131 9.38 2.59 -29.56
C SER A 131 9.76 3.99 -29.04
N PHE A 132 9.92 4.08 -27.72
CA PHE A 132 10.26 5.29 -26.98
C PHE A 132 11.48 4.98 -26.10
N LEU A 133 12.62 5.58 -26.45
CA LEU A 133 13.93 5.17 -25.91
C LEU A 133 14.71 6.36 -25.37
N ASP A 134 15.22 6.24 -24.14
CA ASP A 134 16.13 7.24 -23.55
C ASP A 134 15.50 8.66 -23.57
N LEU A 135 14.32 8.77 -22.96
CA LEU A 135 13.50 9.99 -22.92
C LEU A 135 13.41 10.53 -21.48
N ARG A 136 13.46 11.84 -21.30
CA ARG A 136 13.39 12.46 -19.98
C ARG A 136 12.59 13.76 -19.96
N SER A 137 11.65 13.84 -19.03
CA SER A 137 10.85 15.03 -18.73
C SER A 137 10.55 15.11 -17.23
N LYS A 138 9.83 16.12 -16.76
CA LYS A 138 9.35 16.18 -15.36
C LYS A 138 8.16 15.24 -15.13
N TYR A 139 7.21 15.24 -16.05
CA TYR A 139 6.01 14.40 -16.03
C TYR A 139 5.93 13.55 -17.29
N GLY A 140 5.90 12.23 -17.14
CA GLY A 140 5.82 11.28 -18.24
C GLY A 140 7.06 11.34 -19.11
N GLY A 141 8.10 10.55 -18.77
CA GLY A 141 9.41 10.69 -19.43
C GLY A 141 9.31 10.61 -20.94
N ALA A 142 8.49 9.68 -21.45
CA ALA A 142 8.17 9.53 -22.86
C ALA A 142 6.91 10.28 -23.26
N ILE A 143 5.78 9.97 -22.62
CA ILE A 143 4.46 10.49 -23.00
C ILE A 143 3.77 11.06 -21.77
N TYR A 144 3.21 12.25 -21.93
CA TYR A 144 2.29 12.84 -20.98
C TYR A 144 0.94 13.10 -21.66
N ILE A 145 -0.11 12.50 -21.12
CA ILE A 145 -1.50 12.75 -21.48
C ILE A 145 -2.20 13.46 -20.32
N ILE A 146 -2.86 14.58 -20.58
CA ILE A 146 -3.71 15.27 -19.60
C ILE A 146 -5.08 15.60 -20.20
N GLU A 147 -6.14 15.39 -19.43
CA GLU A 147 -7.50 15.78 -19.78
C GLU A 147 -8.18 16.68 -18.74
N GLN A 148 -9.13 17.49 -19.22
CA GLN A 148 -10.07 18.23 -18.39
C GLN A 148 -11.42 17.53 -18.42
N ASP A 149 -12.12 17.52 -17.28
CA ASP A 149 -13.41 16.84 -17.18
C ASP A 149 -14.48 17.40 -18.14
N ILE A 150 -14.38 18.68 -18.52
CA ILE A 150 -15.28 19.29 -19.51
C ILE A 150 -15.13 18.70 -20.92
N ALA A 151 -13.97 18.12 -21.23
CA ALA A 151 -13.67 17.52 -22.53
C ALA A 151 -13.95 16.01 -22.58
N LYS A 152 -14.41 15.42 -21.46
CA LYS A 152 -14.72 14.00 -21.35
C LYS A 152 -16.17 13.73 -21.73
N SER A 153 -16.42 12.55 -22.29
CA SER A 153 -17.79 12.09 -22.54
C SER A 153 -18.56 11.92 -21.23
N LEU A 154 -19.85 12.31 -21.21
CA LEU A 154 -20.74 12.17 -20.06
C LEU A 154 -21.14 10.72 -19.76
N SER A 155 -21.01 9.83 -20.75
CA SER A 155 -21.31 8.41 -20.64
C SER A 155 -20.16 7.59 -21.20
N TYR A 156 -19.71 6.61 -20.42
CA TYR A 156 -18.74 5.62 -20.87
C TYR A 156 -19.35 4.74 -21.97
N ASP A 157 -18.66 4.66 -23.10
CA ASP A 157 -18.80 3.50 -23.98
C ASP A 157 -17.81 2.44 -23.51
N GLU A 158 -18.32 1.35 -22.93
CA GLU A 158 -17.49 0.28 -22.38
C GLU A 158 -16.54 -0.36 -23.40
N ASN A 159 -16.85 -0.23 -24.70
CA ASN A 159 -16.12 -0.84 -25.79
C ASN A 159 -15.16 0.12 -26.53
N SER A 160 -15.17 1.42 -26.21
CA SER A 160 -14.26 2.37 -26.85
C SER A 160 -13.29 3.03 -25.87
N PHE A 161 -12.03 3.07 -26.29
CA PHE A 161 -10.95 3.72 -25.56
C PHE A 161 -10.46 4.91 -26.37
N LYS A 162 -10.47 6.09 -25.75
CA LYS A 162 -9.99 7.34 -26.35
C LYS A 162 -8.49 7.29 -26.64
N PHE A 163 -7.74 6.64 -25.75
CA PHE A 163 -6.32 6.42 -25.87
C PHE A 163 -5.97 4.94 -25.95
N GLN A 164 -5.00 4.58 -26.78
CA GLN A 164 -4.61 3.19 -27.02
C GLN A 164 -3.10 3.09 -27.20
N ILE A 165 -2.47 2.16 -26.50
CA ILE A 165 -1.06 1.82 -26.67
C ILE A 165 -0.95 0.31 -26.88
N GLU A 166 -0.46 -0.11 -28.03
CA GLU A 166 -0.43 -1.52 -28.42
C GLU A 166 0.92 -1.93 -28.99
N ASN A 167 1.37 -3.14 -28.61
CA ASN A 167 2.57 -3.79 -29.15
C ASN A 167 3.81 -2.86 -29.15
N SER A 168 3.92 -2.01 -28.13
CA SER A 168 4.90 -0.92 -28.10
C SER A 168 5.96 -1.15 -27.01
N TYR A 169 7.02 -0.36 -27.06
CA TYR A 169 8.20 -0.54 -26.23
C TYR A 169 8.67 0.80 -25.64
N PHE A 170 8.73 0.89 -24.31
CA PHE A 170 9.21 2.06 -23.57
C PHE A 170 10.42 1.65 -22.73
N SER A 171 11.57 2.26 -22.98
CA SER A 171 12.79 1.90 -22.25
C SER A 171 13.67 3.07 -21.88
N ASN A 172 14.27 2.95 -20.70
CA ASN A 172 15.19 3.93 -20.11
C ASN A 172 14.60 5.35 -20.08
N CYS A 173 13.28 5.46 -19.96
CA CYS A 173 12.63 6.74 -19.80
C CYS A 173 12.68 7.17 -18.33
N SER A 174 12.80 8.47 -18.07
CA SER A 174 12.87 8.98 -16.70
C SER A 174 12.03 10.23 -16.48
N ALA A 175 11.40 10.32 -15.30
CA ALA A 175 10.62 11.48 -14.89
C ALA A 175 10.55 11.63 -13.36
N GLU A 176 9.97 12.71 -12.85
CA GLU A 176 9.53 12.75 -11.45
C GLU A 176 8.28 11.90 -11.25
N GLN A 177 7.37 11.87 -12.21
CA GLN A 177 6.16 11.04 -12.14
C GLN A 177 5.94 10.33 -13.47
N GLY A 178 5.76 9.01 -13.40
CA GLY A 178 5.55 8.20 -14.60
C GLY A 178 6.81 8.14 -15.45
N GLY A 179 7.77 7.30 -15.07
CA GLY A 179 9.08 7.29 -15.73
C GLY A 179 9.00 7.16 -17.25
N ALA A 180 8.01 6.42 -17.76
CA ALA A 180 7.62 6.43 -19.17
C ALA A 180 6.34 7.23 -19.43
N LEU A 181 5.25 6.90 -18.72
CA LEU A 181 3.91 7.44 -19.00
C LEU A 181 3.36 8.20 -17.79
N MET A 182 2.94 9.44 -18.02
CA MET A 182 2.05 10.17 -17.13
C MET A 182 0.64 10.21 -17.75
N LEU A 183 -0.33 9.67 -17.03
CA LEU A 183 -1.74 9.60 -17.40
C LEU A 183 -2.56 10.41 -16.41
N ASP A 184 -2.74 11.70 -16.69
CA ASP A 184 -3.40 12.62 -15.77
C ASP A 184 -4.86 12.88 -16.14
N ASN A 185 -5.74 12.40 -15.28
CA ASN A 185 -7.18 12.61 -15.38
C ASN A 185 -7.76 12.17 -16.74
N ILE A 186 -7.22 11.13 -17.35
CA ILE A 186 -7.65 10.64 -18.67
C ILE A 186 -9.03 9.96 -18.61
N GLU A 187 -9.85 10.13 -19.65
CA GLU A 187 -11.17 9.51 -19.80
C GLU A 187 -11.07 7.98 -19.90
N SER A 188 -10.31 7.49 -20.88
CA SER A 188 -10.10 6.04 -21.06
C SER A 188 -8.84 5.72 -21.85
N ILE A 189 -8.02 4.81 -21.32
CA ILE A 189 -6.88 4.23 -22.03
C ILE A 189 -6.86 2.70 -21.91
N ILE A 190 -6.45 2.05 -22.99
CA ILE A 190 -6.09 0.63 -23.01
C ILE A 190 -4.61 0.46 -23.37
N ILE A 191 -3.91 -0.37 -22.61
CA ILE A 191 -2.52 -0.74 -22.87
C ILE A 191 -2.45 -2.25 -23.11
N LYS A 192 -1.92 -2.64 -24.27
CA LYS A 192 -1.92 -4.03 -24.73
C LYS A 192 -0.55 -4.47 -25.23
N ASN A 193 -0.12 -5.66 -24.83
CA ASN A 193 1.10 -6.31 -25.34
C ASN A 193 2.35 -5.41 -25.30
N THR A 194 2.45 -4.52 -24.31
CA THR A 194 3.45 -3.45 -24.27
C THR A 194 4.53 -3.75 -23.24
N GLN A 195 5.76 -3.31 -23.51
CA GLN A 195 6.89 -3.52 -22.62
C GLN A 195 7.40 -2.20 -22.05
N PHE A 196 7.64 -2.21 -20.74
CA PHE A 196 8.22 -1.12 -19.96
C PHE A 196 9.50 -1.62 -19.29
N ILE A 197 10.67 -1.22 -19.81
CA ILE A 197 11.96 -1.75 -19.38
C ILE A 197 12.90 -0.66 -18.90
N GLY A 198 13.31 -0.72 -17.63
CA GLY A 198 14.34 0.18 -17.10
C GLY A 198 13.88 1.62 -16.93
N ASN A 199 12.57 1.88 -16.86
CA ASN A 199 12.04 3.23 -16.68
C ASN A 199 12.15 3.65 -15.21
N GLN A 200 12.33 4.96 -14.97
CA GLN A 200 12.70 5.46 -13.66
C GLN A 200 11.89 6.69 -13.24
N ALA A 201 11.28 6.64 -12.05
CA ALA A 201 10.73 7.80 -11.37
C ALA A 201 11.68 8.25 -10.26
N LYS A 202 12.26 9.45 -10.39
CA LYS A 202 13.29 9.99 -9.49
C LYS A 202 13.06 11.48 -9.25
N SER A 203 13.43 11.99 -8.08
CA SER A 203 13.43 13.43 -7.84
C SER A 203 14.51 14.08 -8.70
N ILE A 204 14.14 15.10 -9.48
CA ILE A 204 15.05 15.77 -10.41
C ILE A 204 15.30 17.17 -9.87
N THR A 205 16.44 17.34 -9.21
CA THR A 205 16.89 18.59 -8.57
C THR A 205 17.03 19.79 -9.51
N GLN A 206 16.94 19.58 -10.81
CA GLN A 206 17.11 20.61 -11.84
C GLN A 206 15.82 21.39 -12.13
N TYR A 207 14.65 20.87 -11.71
CA TYR A 207 13.39 21.60 -11.85
C TYR A 207 13.21 22.61 -10.73
N GLN A 208 12.70 23.80 -11.06
CA GLN A 208 12.48 24.89 -10.10
C GLN A 208 11.34 24.60 -9.12
N SER A 209 10.36 23.81 -9.55
CA SER A 209 9.27 23.30 -8.74
C SER A 209 9.23 21.78 -8.87
N HIS A 210 8.96 21.07 -7.78
CA HIS A 210 8.78 19.63 -7.80
C HIS A 210 7.31 19.26 -7.96
N ALA A 211 7.04 18.03 -8.42
CA ALA A 211 5.69 17.48 -8.43
C ALA A 211 5.10 17.36 -7.01
N VAL A 212 3.77 17.34 -6.91
CA VAL A 212 3.04 16.90 -5.72
C VAL A 212 3.10 15.37 -5.77
N ASP A 213 3.90 14.73 -4.90
CA ASP A 213 4.34 13.32 -4.96
C ASP A 213 5.40 12.97 -6.04
N PRO A 214 6.61 13.56 -5.98
CA PRO A 214 7.67 13.23 -6.91
C PRO A 214 8.20 11.81 -6.67
N ALA A 215 8.85 11.28 -7.71
CA ALA A 215 9.49 9.98 -7.79
C ALA A 215 8.57 8.77 -7.58
N THR A 216 7.42 8.78 -8.27
CA THR A 216 6.37 7.75 -8.17
C THR A 216 6.01 7.16 -9.54
N GLY A 217 5.72 5.85 -9.57
CA GLY A 217 5.30 5.18 -10.80
C GLY A 217 6.45 5.01 -11.80
N GLY A 218 7.43 4.18 -11.47
CA GLY A 218 8.70 4.06 -12.22
C GLY A 218 8.53 3.82 -13.72
N ALA A 219 7.45 3.17 -14.16
CA ALA A 219 7.01 3.18 -15.55
C ALA A 219 5.78 4.08 -15.77
N ILE A 220 4.70 3.87 -15.00
CA ILE A 220 3.41 4.51 -15.23
C ILE A 220 2.93 5.20 -13.95
N TYR A 221 2.50 6.46 -14.09
CA TYR A 221 1.72 7.17 -13.09
C TYR A 221 0.32 7.43 -13.66
N TYR A 222 -0.72 7.06 -12.91
CA TYR A 222 -2.12 7.24 -13.28
C TYR A 222 -2.91 7.98 -12.20
N SER A 223 -3.53 9.10 -12.59
CA SER A 223 -4.42 9.89 -11.72
C SER A 223 -5.80 10.08 -12.32
N CYS A 224 -6.76 10.35 -11.43
CA CYS A 224 -8.10 10.75 -11.80
C CYS A 224 -8.62 11.83 -10.85
N ASN A 225 -9.47 12.73 -11.37
CA ASN A 225 -10.26 13.65 -10.56
C ASN A 225 -11.06 12.85 -9.51
N GLU A 226 -10.88 13.22 -8.24
CA GLU A 226 -11.43 12.49 -7.10
C GLU A 226 -12.92 12.75 -6.84
N GLU A 227 -13.46 13.82 -7.40
CA GLU A 227 -14.87 14.18 -7.30
C GLU A 227 -15.69 13.55 -8.42
N ILE A 228 -15.17 13.60 -9.65
CA ILE A 228 -15.90 13.20 -10.87
C ILE A 228 -15.66 11.73 -11.20
N LEU A 229 -14.43 11.25 -11.04
CA LEU A 229 -14.05 9.84 -11.21
C LEU A 229 -14.41 9.26 -12.59
N ASN A 230 -14.37 10.12 -13.60
CA ASN A 230 -14.56 9.75 -14.99
C ASN A 230 -13.20 9.40 -15.63
N CYS A 231 -12.58 8.29 -15.18
CA CYS A 231 -11.33 7.79 -15.73
C CYS A 231 -11.26 6.26 -15.75
N ARG A 232 -10.60 5.72 -16.77
CA ARG A 232 -10.41 4.28 -16.93
C ARG A 232 -9.03 3.95 -17.50
N LEU A 233 -8.30 3.07 -16.84
CA LEU A 233 -7.06 2.47 -17.34
C LEU A 233 -7.24 0.96 -17.37
N LYS A 234 -7.13 0.35 -18.56
CA LYS A 234 -7.25 -1.10 -18.75
C LYS A 234 -5.97 -1.71 -19.33
N PHE A 235 -5.57 -2.87 -18.82
CA PHE A 235 -4.51 -3.69 -19.40
C PHE A 235 -5.08 -4.95 -20.04
N GLU A 236 -4.63 -5.25 -21.27
CA GLU A 236 -4.97 -6.48 -21.99
C GLU A 236 -3.73 -7.13 -22.61
N GLY A 237 -3.86 -8.39 -23.05
CA GLY A 237 -2.73 -9.12 -23.63
C GLY A 237 -1.64 -9.38 -22.59
N ILE A 238 -0.36 -9.37 -22.97
CA ILE A 238 0.76 -9.58 -22.04
C ILE A 238 1.62 -8.32 -21.95
N ASN A 239 1.52 -7.59 -20.84
CA ASN A 239 2.31 -6.39 -20.60
C ASN A 239 3.47 -6.70 -19.66
N ASN A 240 4.69 -6.38 -20.08
CA ASN A 240 5.91 -6.72 -19.35
C ASN A 240 6.48 -5.47 -18.68
N PHE A 241 6.63 -5.50 -17.37
CA PHE A 241 7.27 -4.46 -16.58
C PHE A 241 8.54 -5.03 -15.96
N LYS A 242 9.69 -4.60 -16.48
CA LYS A 242 10.99 -5.14 -16.09
C LYS A 242 11.96 -4.06 -15.66
N LEU A 243 12.61 -4.24 -14.50
CA LEU A 243 13.69 -3.36 -14.03
C LEU A 243 13.26 -1.88 -13.90
N ASN A 244 11.97 -1.61 -13.70
CA ASN A 244 11.51 -0.24 -13.48
C ASN A 244 11.75 0.15 -12.02
N TYR A 245 12.06 1.43 -11.78
CA TYR A 245 12.46 1.93 -10.48
C TYR A 245 11.71 3.19 -10.09
N ALA A 246 11.20 3.26 -8.88
CA ALA A 246 10.68 4.49 -8.27
C ALA A 246 11.45 4.78 -6.97
N GLN A 247 11.90 6.03 -6.79
CA GLN A 247 12.62 6.44 -5.58
C GLN A 247 11.70 6.52 -4.35
N VAL A 248 10.39 6.64 -4.54
CA VAL A 248 9.42 6.58 -3.44
C VAL A 248 8.60 5.32 -3.59
N LYS A 249 7.62 5.30 -4.51
CA LYS A 249 6.59 4.24 -4.55
C LYS A 249 6.17 3.85 -5.95
N GLY A 250 5.75 2.59 -6.11
CA GLY A 250 5.22 2.07 -7.37
C GLY A 250 6.33 1.91 -8.40
N GLY A 251 7.26 0.98 -8.18
CA GLY A 251 8.43 0.76 -9.03
C GLY A 251 8.07 0.52 -10.49
N ALA A 252 6.94 -0.15 -10.77
CA ALA A 252 6.36 -0.19 -12.11
C ALA A 252 5.18 0.78 -12.27
N ILE A 253 4.10 0.58 -11.52
CA ILE A 253 2.85 1.32 -11.69
C ILE A 253 2.44 1.97 -10.37
N TYR A 254 2.06 3.25 -10.43
CA TYR A 254 1.37 3.94 -9.35
C TYR A 254 0.02 4.47 -9.84
N TRP A 255 -1.00 4.34 -9.00
CA TRP A 255 -2.31 4.98 -9.23
C TRP A 255 -2.80 5.73 -7.99
N SER A 256 -3.36 6.92 -8.20
CA SER A 256 -3.72 7.83 -7.08
C SER A 256 -5.18 7.73 -6.62
N SER A 257 -6.08 7.30 -7.50
CA SER A 257 -7.53 7.45 -7.28
C SER A 257 -8.31 6.17 -7.61
N LEU A 258 -8.29 5.77 -8.89
CA LEU A 258 -8.96 4.58 -9.41
C LEU A 258 -7.95 3.51 -9.76
N GLU A 259 -8.25 2.27 -9.41
CA GLU A 259 -7.39 1.13 -9.71
C GLU A 259 -7.48 0.75 -11.21
N PRO A 260 -6.37 0.38 -11.85
CA PRO A 260 -6.38 -0.18 -13.20
C PRO A 260 -7.21 -1.47 -13.31
N GLU A 261 -7.87 -1.66 -14.44
CA GLU A 261 -8.57 -2.90 -14.80
C GLU A 261 -7.61 -3.88 -15.47
N TYR A 262 -7.47 -5.08 -14.93
CA TYR A 262 -6.62 -6.14 -15.50
C TYR A 262 -7.00 -7.52 -14.98
N ASN A 263 -6.59 -8.58 -15.69
CA ASN A 263 -6.43 -9.91 -15.11
C ASN A 263 -4.96 -10.12 -14.76
N ASP A 264 -4.65 -10.96 -13.77
CA ASP A 264 -3.27 -11.18 -13.31
C ASP A 264 -2.34 -11.63 -14.45
N ILE A 265 -2.86 -12.43 -15.39
CA ILE A 265 -2.12 -12.88 -16.58
C ILE A 265 -1.70 -11.73 -17.51
N ASN A 266 -2.33 -10.57 -17.40
CA ASN A 266 -2.07 -9.42 -18.26
C ASN A 266 -0.82 -8.63 -17.87
N LEU A 267 -0.28 -8.87 -16.67
CA LEU A 267 0.82 -8.12 -16.10
C LEU A 267 1.94 -9.06 -15.67
N ASN A 268 3.10 -8.92 -16.28
CA ASN A 268 4.29 -9.66 -15.93
C ASN A 268 5.34 -8.71 -15.35
N PHE A 269 5.60 -8.87 -14.04
CA PHE A 269 6.54 -8.03 -13.31
C PHE A 269 7.85 -8.76 -13.04
N ILE A 270 8.98 -8.16 -13.42
CA ILE A 270 10.32 -8.75 -13.27
C ILE A 270 11.26 -7.71 -12.67
N ASN A 271 11.65 -7.90 -11.40
CA ASN A 271 12.65 -7.08 -10.71
C ASN A 271 12.39 -5.57 -10.79
N ASN A 272 11.14 -5.14 -10.60
CA ASN A 272 10.85 -3.72 -10.40
C ASN A 272 11.12 -3.35 -8.93
N THR A 273 11.36 -2.08 -8.65
CA THR A 273 11.73 -1.65 -7.29
C THR A 273 11.10 -0.31 -6.94
N GLY A 274 10.35 -0.27 -5.85
CA GLY A 274 9.88 0.95 -5.19
C GLY A 274 10.69 1.12 -3.93
N PHE A 275 11.59 2.11 -3.89
CA PHE A 275 12.60 2.21 -2.84
C PHE A 275 12.00 2.32 -1.43
N LEU A 276 10.88 3.03 -1.27
CA LEU A 276 10.16 3.08 0.01
C LEU A 276 9.17 1.92 0.14
N TYR A 277 8.30 1.73 -0.85
CA TYR A 277 7.38 0.58 -0.92
C TYR A 277 6.81 0.40 -2.32
N GLY A 278 6.19 -0.76 -2.59
CA GLY A 278 5.45 -0.95 -3.84
C GLY A 278 6.34 -1.22 -5.03
N ASP A 279 7.03 -2.37 -5.07
CA ASP A 279 7.92 -2.74 -6.17
C ASP A 279 7.21 -2.77 -7.53
N ASN A 280 6.02 -3.36 -7.57
CA ASN A 280 5.24 -3.49 -8.79
C ASN A 280 4.11 -2.46 -8.82
N PHE A 281 3.25 -2.50 -7.81
CA PHE A 281 2.14 -1.58 -7.64
C PHE A 281 2.29 -0.78 -6.35
N ALA A 282 1.84 0.47 -6.37
CA ALA A 282 1.56 1.23 -5.16
C ALA A 282 0.31 2.08 -5.34
N CYS A 283 -0.37 2.33 -4.23
CA CYS A 283 -1.47 3.29 -4.11
C CYS A 283 -1.43 3.97 -2.73
N TYR A 284 -2.50 4.69 -2.39
CA TYR A 284 -2.66 5.33 -1.09
C TYR A 284 -3.00 4.33 0.03
N ALA A 285 -2.83 4.78 1.28
CA ALA A 285 -3.09 4.00 2.48
C ALA A 285 -4.55 3.55 2.62
N GLN A 286 -4.76 2.31 3.08
CA GLN A 286 -6.11 1.75 3.21
C GLN A 286 -6.40 1.13 4.58
N ASN A 287 -5.46 0.48 5.26
CA ASN A 287 -5.77 -0.23 6.52
C ASN A 287 -4.64 -0.19 7.54
N LEU A 288 -4.97 -0.39 8.82
CA LEU A 288 -4.03 -0.71 9.90
C LEU A 288 -4.09 -2.20 10.24
N VAL A 289 -2.95 -2.87 10.40
CA VAL A 289 -2.88 -4.30 10.75
C VAL A 289 -1.90 -4.55 11.89
N SER A 290 -2.27 -5.43 12.83
CA SER A 290 -1.41 -5.93 13.93
C SER A 290 -0.63 -7.18 13.51
N LEU A 291 0.68 -7.22 13.78
CA LEU A 291 1.58 -8.30 13.33
C LEU A 291 1.81 -9.44 14.35
N THR A 292 1.23 -9.37 15.56
CA THR A 292 1.48 -10.36 16.62
C THR A 292 0.21 -11.03 17.16
N ALA A 293 0.25 -12.36 17.28
CA ALA A 293 -0.77 -13.18 17.94
C ALA A 293 -0.74 -13.02 19.47
N LYS A 294 -1.90 -13.21 20.13
CA LYS A 294 -2.09 -12.87 21.55
C LYS A 294 -2.23 -14.08 22.49
N GLN A 295 -1.72 -13.92 23.72
CA GLN A 295 -2.02 -14.74 24.90
C GLN A 295 -2.29 -13.85 26.13
N SER A 296 -3.15 -14.29 27.05
CA SER A 296 -3.64 -13.53 28.22
C SER A 296 -2.74 -13.70 29.47
N GLY A 297 -2.53 -12.62 30.24
CA GLY A 297 -2.08 -12.67 31.65
C GLY A 297 -0.66 -12.19 31.98
N GLY A 298 0.15 -11.76 31.02
CA GLY A 298 1.49 -11.17 31.24
C GLY A 298 1.61 -9.73 30.70
N SER A 299 2.81 -9.12 30.78
CA SER A 299 3.09 -7.88 30.04
C SER A 299 2.66 -8.03 28.59
N VAL A 300 1.94 -7.04 28.05
CA VAL A 300 1.53 -7.06 26.64
C VAL A 300 2.81 -7.19 25.80
N PRO A 301 2.97 -8.26 25.01
CA PRO A 301 4.13 -8.37 24.13
C PRO A 301 4.14 -7.19 23.15
N ILE A 302 5.33 -6.78 22.72
CA ILE A 302 5.52 -5.66 21.78
C ILE A 302 4.54 -5.82 20.62
N LEU A 303 3.64 -4.86 20.48
CA LEU A 303 2.62 -4.85 19.44
C LEU A 303 3.12 -3.97 18.30
N PHE A 304 3.22 -4.55 17.11
CA PHE A 304 3.57 -3.83 15.89
C PHE A 304 2.29 -3.57 15.09
N ILE A 305 1.96 -2.30 14.86
CA ILE A 305 0.84 -1.87 14.03
C ILE A 305 1.42 -1.25 12.76
N ALA A 306 1.11 -1.80 11.59
CA ALA A 306 1.56 -1.25 10.32
C ALA A 306 0.41 -0.59 9.56
N LEU A 307 0.67 0.57 8.97
CA LEU A 307 -0.22 1.15 7.95
C LEU A 307 0.08 0.48 6.62
N ILE A 308 -0.93 -0.11 5.99
CA ILE A 308 -0.80 -0.86 4.74
C ILE A 308 -1.67 -0.29 3.62
N ASP A 309 -1.19 -0.44 2.39
CA ASP A 309 -1.96 -0.17 1.19
C ASP A 309 -2.92 -1.34 0.87
N LYS A 310 -3.65 -1.23 -0.26
CA LYS A 310 -4.58 -2.27 -0.72
C LYS A 310 -3.92 -3.65 -0.88
N TYR A 311 -2.65 -3.67 -1.24
CA TYR A 311 -1.89 -4.87 -1.58
C TYR A 311 -1.17 -5.47 -0.36
N GLY A 312 -1.40 -4.92 0.84
CA GLY A 312 -0.77 -5.39 2.07
C GLY A 312 0.65 -4.86 2.29
N GLN A 313 1.05 -3.81 1.56
CA GLN A 313 2.41 -3.26 1.62
C GLN A 313 2.49 -2.18 2.68
N ILE A 314 3.52 -2.23 3.52
CA ILE A 314 3.73 -1.27 4.62
C ILE A 314 4.11 0.10 4.05
N LEU A 315 3.40 1.14 4.47
CA LEU A 315 3.61 2.53 4.05
C LEU A 315 4.58 3.25 4.97
N GLY A 316 5.80 3.52 4.51
CA GLY A 316 6.78 4.29 5.28
C GLY A 316 6.33 5.73 5.58
N SER A 317 6.35 6.14 6.85
CA SER A 317 6.24 7.54 7.27
C SER A 317 7.37 7.90 8.24
N ASP A 318 7.69 9.19 8.33
CA ASP A 318 8.72 9.75 9.19
C ASP A 318 8.10 10.94 9.95
N SER A 319 7.63 10.74 11.18
CA SER A 319 7.06 11.82 12.00
C SER A 319 7.16 11.58 13.51
N THR A 320 7.33 12.67 14.28
CA THR A 320 7.60 12.68 15.73
C THR A 320 6.50 13.38 16.55
N LYS A 321 6.01 12.76 17.64
CA LYS A 321 5.75 13.29 19.02
C LYS A 321 4.65 12.49 19.77
N GLY A 322 4.77 12.38 21.11
CA GLY A 322 3.65 12.19 22.08
C GLY A 322 3.60 10.88 22.89
N SER A 323 3.07 10.89 24.13
CA SER A 323 2.95 9.71 25.03
C SER A 323 1.62 8.96 24.94
N SER A 324 0.71 9.42 24.09
CA SER A 324 -0.50 8.70 23.63
C SER A 324 -0.49 8.48 22.12
N ASP A 325 0.58 8.94 21.46
CA ASP A 325 0.79 8.91 20.03
C ASP A 325 1.95 7.96 19.76
N PHE A 326 1.71 6.91 19.00
CA PHE A 326 2.73 5.90 18.74
C PHE A 326 3.56 6.31 17.52
N GLN A 327 4.89 6.36 17.71
CA GLN A 327 5.82 6.70 16.64
C GLN A 327 5.80 5.64 15.55
N VAL A 328 5.69 6.06 14.29
CA VAL A 328 5.73 5.18 13.12
C VAL A 328 7.13 5.28 12.51
N GLU A 329 7.88 4.19 12.52
CA GLU A 329 9.18 4.11 11.85
C GLU A 329 9.07 3.08 10.72
N GLY A 330 9.36 3.50 9.48
CA GLY A 330 9.23 2.62 8.31
C GLY A 330 7.80 2.11 8.08
N GLY A 331 6.79 2.84 8.57
CA GLY A 331 5.38 2.48 8.42
C GLY A 331 4.83 1.56 9.50
N ILE A 332 5.64 1.25 10.52
CA ILE A 332 5.27 0.42 11.66
C ILE A 332 5.33 1.27 12.94
N ALA A 333 4.20 1.34 13.65
CA ALA A 333 4.14 1.80 15.02
C ALA A 333 4.46 0.66 16.00
N VAL A 334 5.44 0.89 16.87
CA VAL A 334 5.82 -0.05 17.94
C VAL A 334 5.18 0.38 19.24
N ILE A 335 4.34 -0.48 19.80
CA ILE A 335 3.62 -0.27 21.05
C ILE A 335 4.17 -1.24 22.08
N GLN A 336 4.93 -0.72 23.04
CA GLN A 336 5.57 -1.47 24.11
C GLN A 336 5.22 -0.89 25.49
N ASP A 337 5.36 -1.71 26.53
CA ASP A 337 5.15 -1.33 27.93
C ASP A 337 3.75 -0.77 28.27
N VAL A 338 2.73 -1.18 27.52
CA VAL A 338 1.35 -0.80 27.81
C VAL A 338 0.81 -1.59 29.00
N ILE A 339 0.64 -0.89 30.14
CA ILE A 339 0.01 -1.44 31.34
C ILE A 339 -1.47 -1.07 31.35
N ILE A 340 -2.34 -2.08 31.31
CA ILE A 340 -3.79 -1.90 31.40
C ILE A 340 -4.24 -2.39 32.76
N ALA A 341 -4.83 -1.49 33.55
CA ALA A 341 -5.50 -1.83 34.81
C ALA A 341 -6.99 -1.61 34.62
N GLY A 342 -7.79 -2.65 34.86
CA GLY A 342 -9.23 -2.64 34.67
C GLY A 342 -9.90 -3.72 35.51
N THR A 343 -11.21 -3.68 35.61
CA THR A 343 -12.00 -4.63 36.39
C THR A 343 -11.73 -6.07 35.93
N PRO A 344 -11.27 -6.97 36.82
CA PRO A 344 -11.04 -8.38 36.50
C PRO A 344 -12.31 -9.04 35.92
N GLY A 345 -12.13 -9.91 34.92
CA GLY A 345 -13.24 -10.55 34.21
C GLY A 345 -13.96 -9.69 33.19
N SER A 346 -13.51 -8.45 32.97
CA SER A 346 -14.09 -7.53 31.99
C SER A 346 -13.30 -7.54 30.68
N THR A 347 -14.01 -7.34 29.58
CA THR A 347 -13.43 -7.12 28.26
C THR A 347 -13.28 -5.63 28.00
N TYR A 348 -12.09 -5.22 27.57
CA TYR A 348 -11.79 -3.84 27.16
C TYR A 348 -11.45 -3.80 25.68
N ASN A 349 -11.98 -2.81 24.96
CA ASN A 349 -11.63 -2.55 23.58
C ASN A 349 -10.70 -1.34 23.52
N ILE A 350 -9.51 -1.52 22.95
CA ILE A 350 -8.59 -0.42 22.63
C ILE A 350 -8.75 -0.12 21.14
N LYS A 351 -9.08 1.13 20.82
CA LYS A 351 -9.22 1.62 19.45
C LYS A 351 -7.96 2.37 19.04
N PHE A 352 -7.36 1.99 17.92
CA PHE A 352 -6.25 2.71 17.30
C PHE A 352 -6.75 3.38 16.02
N SER A 353 -6.59 4.70 15.94
CA SER A 353 -6.99 5.53 14.80
C SER A 353 -5.78 6.22 14.18
N THR A 354 -5.86 6.55 12.90
CA THR A 354 -4.83 7.33 12.18
C THR A 354 -5.48 8.34 11.24
N ASP A 355 -4.86 9.51 11.09
CA ASP A 355 -5.20 10.50 10.05
C ASP A 355 -4.55 10.17 8.69
N GLY A 356 -3.66 9.17 8.64
CA GLY A 356 -2.99 8.71 7.41
C GLY A 356 -3.89 7.98 6.42
N ILE A 357 -5.12 7.61 6.82
CA ILE A 357 -6.12 7.00 5.94
C ILE A 357 -7.16 8.06 5.58
N ASP A 358 -7.19 8.46 4.32
CA ASP A 358 -8.25 9.34 3.81
C ASP A 358 -9.54 8.53 3.58
N VAL A 359 -10.49 8.68 4.50
CA VAL A 359 -11.81 8.03 4.45
C VAL A 359 -12.70 8.52 3.30
N ASN A 360 -12.35 9.62 2.63
CA ASN A 360 -13.13 10.13 1.50
C ASN A 360 -12.86 9.36 0.21
N LYS A 361 -11.74 8.64 0.13
CA LYS A 361 -11.37 7.80 -1.02
C LYS A 361 -12.38 6.68 -1.24
N ILE A 362 -12.73 6.41 -2.50
CA ILE A 362 -13.74 5.38 -2.83
C ILE A 362 -13.30 3.97 -2.41
N SER A 363 -12.04 3.59 -2.61
CA SER A 363 -11.60 2.25 -2.21
C SER A 363 -11.72 2.08 -0.69
N ASN A 364 -11.42 3.13 0.08
CA ASN A 364 -11.55 3.13 1.55
C ASN A 364 -13.03 3.08 1.96
N LYS A 365 -13.93 3.82 1.29
CA LYS A 365 -15.39 3.70 1.49
C LYS A 365 -15.90 2.30 1.17
N GLN A 366 -15.38 1.65 0.14
CA GLN A 366 -15.73 0.26 -0.22
C GLN A 366 -15.19 -0.74 0.82
N ALA A 367 -13.97 -0.54 1.32
CA ALA A 367 -13.37 -1.34 2.38
C ALA A 367 -14.20 -1.26 3.68
N ILE A 368 -14.60 -0.05 4.10
CA ILE A 368 -15.49 0.19 5.25
C ILE A 368 -16.80 -0.60 5.10
N LYS A 369 -17.44 -0.50 3.93
CA LYS A 369 -18.69 -1.23 3.64
C LYS A 369 -18.49 -2.75 3.69
N LYS A 370 -17.37 -3.26 3.17
CA LYS A 370 -17.05 -4.70 3.16
C LYS A 370 -16.77 -5.24 4.56
N LEU A 371 -16.11 -4.45 5.40
CA LEU A 371 -15.80 -4.79 6.80
C LEU A 371 -17.00 -4.61 7.74
N ASN A 372 -18.09 -4.00 7.25
CA ASN A 372 -19.28 -3.65 8.03
C ASN A 372 -18.94 -2.83 9.28
N GLN A 373 -17.97 -1.92 9.14
CA GLN A 373 -17.49 -1.03 10.20
C GLN A 373 -17.91 0.41 9.92
N LEU A 374 -17.84 1.28 10.93
CA LEU A 374 -18.11 2.72 10.78
C LEU A 374 -16.86 3.50 10.36
N ASP A 375 -15.68 2.95 10.61
CA ASP A 375 -14.36 3.50 10.32
C ASP A 375 -13.36 2.36 10.02
N LEU A 376 -12.12 2.72 9.69
CA LEU A 376 -11.00 1.78 9.43
C LEU A 376 -10.05 1.70 10.64
N ASP A 377 -10.56 2.04 11.83
CA ASP A 377 -9.77 2.01 13.05
C ASP A 377 -9.54 0.57 13.49
N PHE A 378 -8.34 0.29 13.97
CA PHE A 378 -7.99 -1.03 14.45
C PHE A 378 -8.50 -1.21 15.88
N ASN A 379 -9.45 -2.14 16.07
CA ASN A 379 -10.03 -2.48 17.36
C ASN A 379 -9.35 -3.71 17.96
N LEU A 380 -8.80 -3.53 19.16
CA LEU A 380 -8.07 -4.54 19.90
C LEU A 380 -8.87 -4.94 21.15
N SER A 381 -9.51 -6.10 21.11
CA SER A 381 -10.18 -6.68 22.28
C SER A 381 -9.14 -7.26 23.26
N ILE A 382 -9.32 -6.97 24.54
CA ILE A 382 -8.47 -7.42 25.65
C ILE A 382 -9.38 -7.96 26.75
N ASP A 383 -9.35 -9.28 26.92
CA ASP A 383 -10.09 -9.96 27.98
C ASP A 383 -9.21 -10.07 29.23
N LEU A 384 -9.61 -9.37 30.30
CA LEU A 384 -8.94 -9.50 31.59
C LEU A 384 -9.46 -10.73 32.33
N ARG A 385 -8.55 -11.59 32.79
CA ARG A 385 -8.93 -12.71 33.65
C ARG A 385 -9.54 -12.22 34.96
N GLU A 386 -10.41 -13.03 35.56
CA GLU A 386 -10.85 -12.81 36.94
C GLU A 386 -9.68 -13.05 37.92
N CYS A 387 -9.76 -12.48 39.12
CA CYS A 387 -8.82 -12.82 40.20
C CYS A 387 -8.99 -14.30 40.60
N PHE A 388 -7.90 -14.96 40.96
CA PHE A 388 -7.91 -16.32 41.48
C PHE A 388 -8.10 -16.34 43.00
N GLU A 389 -8.42 -17.53 43.53
CA GLU A 389 -8.32 -17.75 44.96
C GLU A 389 -6.86 -17.54 45.40
N GLY A 390 -6.68 -16.78 46.48
CA GLY A 390 -5.35 -16.34 46.93
C GLY A 390 -4.92 -14.99 46.39
N GLU A 391 -5.70 -14.32 45.55
CA GLU A 391 -5.42 -12.95 45.12
C GLU A 391 -6.35 -11.95 45.82
N GLN A 392 -5.81 -10.77 46.14
CA GLN A 392 -6.62 -9.60 46.49
C GLN A 392 -7.00 -8.81 45.24
N PHE A 393 -8.25 -8.38 45.19
CA PHE A 393 -8.72 -7.40 44.22
C PHE A 393 -8.52 -6.00 44.80
N THR A 394 -7.51 -5.29 44.33
CA THR A 394 -7.23 -3.90 44.76
C THR A 394 -8.27 -2.90 44.27
N SER A 395 -8.42 -1.78 44.96
CA SER A 395 -9.25 -0.64 44.51
C SER A 395 -8.79 -0.05 43.16
N ALA A 396 -7.55 -0.33 42.75
CA ALA A 396 -6.97 0.11 41.49
C ALA A 396 -7.20 -0.86 40.32
N GLY A 397 -8.08 -1.88 40.45
CA GLY A 397 -8.37 -2.81 39.34
C GLY A 397 -7.45 -4.03 39.26
N LYS A 398 -6.44 -4.16 40.13
CA LYS A 398 -5.42 -5.22 40.00
C LYS A 398 -5.74 -6.43 40.87
N CYS A 399 -5.50 -7.63 40.34
CA CYS A 399 -5.37 -8.85 41.13
C CYS A 399 -3.90 -8.99 41.57
N ILE A 400 -3.65 -9.02 42.87
CA ILE A 400 -2.30 -9.20 43.43
C ILE A 400 -2.33 -10.41 44.34
N GLU A 401 -1.38 -11.33 44.19
CA GLU A 401 -1.26 -12.49 45.08
C GLU A 401 -1.07 -12.04 46.53
N CYS A 402 -1.75 -12.70 47.47
CA CYS A 402 -1.57 -12.45 48.90
C CYS A 402 -0.13 -12.83 49.32
N GLN A 403 0.61 -11.85 49.82
CA GLN A 403 2.00 -11.99 50.31
C GLN A 403 2.09 -11.58 51.78
N ASP A 404 3.27 -11.68 52.39
CA ASP A 404 3.56 -11.19 53.75
C ASP A 404 2.64 -11.76 54.85
N ASN A 405 2.56 -13.10 54.95
CA ASN A 405 1.70 -13.78 55.93
C ASN A 405 0.21 -13.37 55.84
N THR A 406 -0.28 -13.12 54.62
CA THR A 406 -1.71 -12.94 54.36
C THR A 406 -2.22 -14.02 53.40
N PHE A 407 -3.53 -14.25 53.40
CA PHE A 407 -4.15 -15.27 52.54
C PHE A 407 -5.55 -14.85 52.07
N SER A 408 -6.03 -15.50 51.00
CA SER A 408 -7.43 -15.40 50.57
C SER A 408 -7.95 -16.77 50.14
N LEU A 409 -9.06 -17.21 50.73
CA LEU A 409 -9.74 -18.48 50.37
C LEU A 409 -10.97 -18.26 49.49
N VAL A 410 -11.21 -17.02 49.08
CA VAL A 410 -12.38 -16.64 48.29
C VAL A 410 -11.94 -15.93 47.02
N LYS A 411 -12.63 -16.24 45.92
CA LYS A 411 -12.51 -15.51 44.68
C LYS A 411 -13.12 -14.11 44.84
N MET A 412 -12.29 -13.08 44.94
CA MET A 412 -12.78 -11.70 45.11
C MET A 412 -13.40 -11.17 43.82
N LYS A 413 -14.70 -10.87 43.86
CA LYS A 413 -15.45 -10.23 42.75
C LYS A 413 -15.60 -8.71 42.88
N GLN A 414 -15.22 -8.17 44.03
CA GLN A 414 -15.23 -6.74 44.35
C GLN A 414 -13.95 -6.41 45.13
N PRO A 415 -13.51 -5.12 45.16
CA PRO A 415 -12.30 -4.75 45.87
C PRO A 415 -12.29 -5.21 47.33
N GLY A 416 -11.20 -5.85 47.72
CA GLY A 416 -11.01 -6.47 49.03
C GLY A 416 -9.53 -6.71 49.33
N SER A 417 -9.20 -6.98 50.58
CA SER A 417 -7.83 -7.19 51.04
C SER A 417 -7.64 -8.61 51.57
N CYS A 418 -6.42 -9.12 51.47
CA CYS A 418 -6.07 -10.43 52.03
C CYS A 418 -6.29 -10.47 53.55
N GLU A 419 -6.72 -11.61 54.07
CA GLU A 419 -6.85 -11.85 55.51
C GLU A 419 -5.46 -12.04 56.14
N ILE A 420 -5.25 -11.50 57.33
CA ILE A 420 -4.01 -11.69 58.10
C ILE A 420 -3.95 -13.14 58.59
N CYS A 421 -2.82 -13.81 58.36
CA CYS A 421 -2.61 -15.17 58.85
C CYS A 421 -2.57 -15.21 60.38
N PRO A 422 -3.37 -16.08 61.05
CA PRO A 422 -3.30 -16.24 62.50
C PRO A 422 -2.11 -17.14 62.89
N PRO A 423 -0.98 -16.59 63.38
CA PRO A 423 0.27 -17.34 63.53
C PRO A 423 0.18 -18.44 64.59
N ASP A 424 -0.69 -18.28 65.59
CA ASP A 424 -0.88 -19.27 66.66
C ASP A 424 -1.74 -20.47 66.22
N LYS A 425 -2.34 -20.42 65.03
CA LYS A 425 -3.33 -21.41 64.57
C LYS A 425 -3.04 -21.97 63.18
N ALA A 426 -2.32 -21.24 62.33
CA ALA A 426 -2.09 -21.61 60.95
C ALA A 426 -0.75 -21.09 60.42
N ILE A 427 -0.26 -21.76 59.36
CA ILE A 427 0.88 -21.34 58.55
C ILE A 427 0.35 -20.93 57.18
N CYS A 428 0.68 -19.72 56.74
CA CYS A 428 0.32 -19.20 55.42
C CYS A 428 1.60 -18.98 54.61
N ILE A 429 1.69 -19.61 53.44
CA ILE A 429 2.91 -19.55 52.61
C ILE A 429 2.80 -18.39 51.62
N SER A 430 1.71 -18.37 50.84
CA SER A 430 1.27 -17.27 49.97
C SER A 430 -0.10 -17.61 49.39
N GLY A 431 -0.80 -16.62 48.86
CA GLY A 431 -2.03 -16.83 48.10
C GLY A 431 -3.14 -17.52 48.89
N ALA A 432 -3.59 -18.69 48.40
CA ALA A 432 -4.61 -19.52 49.06
C ALA A 432 -4.00 -20.65 49.92
N ASN A 433 -2.67 -20.75 49.98
CA ASN A 433 -1.96 -21.84 50.64
C ASN A 433 -1.85 -21.60 52.15
N ILE A 434 -2.92 -21.97 52.86
CA ILE A 434 -3.01 -21.97 54.32
C ILE A 434 -3.17 -23.40 54.87
N GLY A 435 -2.36 -23.74 55.87
CA GLY A 435 -2.41 -25.01 56.60
C GLY A 435 -2.55 -24.80 58.11
N PRO A 436 -3.29 -25.66 58.84
CA PRO A 436 -3.39 -25.54 60.29
C PRO A 436 -2.10 -25.98 60.99
N LEU A 437 -1.82 -25.39 62.15
CA LEU A 437 -0.83 -25.92 63.09
C LEU A 437 -1.35 -27.19 63.79
N PRO A 438 -0.45 -28.05 64.33
CA PRO A 438 -0.86 -29.25 65.07
C PRO A 438 -1.90 -28.93 66.17
N GLY A 439 -3.05 -29.60 66.14
CA GLY A 439 -4.16 -29.37 67.07
C GLY A 439 -5.27 -28.44 66.57
N TYR A 440 -5.10 -27.81 65.40
CA TYR A 440 -6.10 -26.96 64.73
C TYR A 440 -6.64 -27.60 63.45
N TRP A 441 -7.82 -27.17 63.01
CA TRP A 441 -8.48 -27.67 61.80
C TRP A 441 -8.28 -26.70 60.63
N ARG A 442 -8.20 -27.25 59.40
CA ARG A 442 -8.01 -26.46 58.18
C ARG A 442 -9.25 -25.62 57.88
N LYS A 443 -9.07 -24.30 57.74
CA LYS A 443 -10.09 -23.39 57.24
C LYS A 443 -10.32 -23.67 55.74
N THR A 444 -11.54 -24.01 55.35
CA THR A 444 -11.99 -24.19 53.96
C THR A 444 -13.03 -23.12 53.59
N GLN A 445 -13.27 -22.92 52.29
CA GLN A 445 -14.28 -21.98 51.76
C GLN A 445 -15.69 -22.23 52.34
N GLU A 446 -16.05 -23.50 52.57
CA GLU A 446 -17.33 -23.88 53.19
C GLU A 446 -17.40 -23.54 54.69
N SER A 447 -16.28 -23.67 55.41
CA SER A 447 -16.21 -23.32 56.84
C SER A 447 -16.15 -21.80 57.11
N ALA A 448 -15.77 -21.00 56.11
CA ALA A 448 -15.73 -19.54 56.22
C ALA A 448 -17.09 -18.88 55.95
N SER A 449 -17.94 -19.50 55.11
CA SER A 449 -19.27 -18.98 54.73
C SER A 449 -20.40 -19.41 55.68
N LYS A 450 -20.17 -20.39 56.55
CA LYS A 450 -21.15 -20.88 57.52
C LYS A 450 -20.61 -20.75 58.94
N ALA A 451 -21.25 -19.93 59.76
CA ALA A 451 -21.06 -19.92 61.21
C ALA A 451 -21.38 -21.32 61.76
N THR A 452 -20.34 -22.13 61.96
CA THR A 452 -20.50 -23.55 62.25
C THR A 452 -20.86 -23.72 63.73
N LYS A 453 -22.09 -24.19 64.01
CA LYS A 453 -22.43 -24.76 65.31
C LYS A 453 -21.52 -25.97 65.54
N ALA A 454 -20.78 -25.95 66.65
CA ALA A 454 -19.85 -27.00 67.03
C ALA A 454 -20.56 -28.36 67.16
N TYR A 455 -20.00 -29.39 66.52
CA TYR A 455 -20.26 -30.78 66.84
C TYR A 455 -18.99 -31.38 67.45
N PHE A 456 -19.13 -31.97 68.63
CA PHE A 456 -18.06 -32.69 69.31
C PHE A 456 -17.98 -34.11 68.78
N VAL A 457 -16.78 -34.56 68.39
CA VAL A 457 -16.46 -35.99 68.23
C VAL A 457 -15.24 -36.30 69.10
N GLN A 458 -15.42 -37.25 70.02
CA GLN A 458 -14.41 -37.73 70.96
C GLN A 458 -13.55 -38.79 70.28
N ILE A 459 -12.24 -38.54 70.17
CA ILE A 459 -11.27 -39.57 69.74
C ILE A 459 -10.73 -40.25 71.01
N VAL A 460 -11.11 -41.51 71.24
CA VAL A 460 -10.55 -42.35 72.30
C VAL A 460 -9.34 -43.11 71.74
N LYS A 461 -8.16 -42.70 72.19
CA LYS A 461 -6.84 -43.40 72.23
C LYS A 461 -6.47 -44.39 71.11
N MET A 462 -5.37 -44.04 70.42
CA MET A 462 -4.56 -44.91 69.54
C MET A 462 -4.17 -46.25 70.19
N ILE A 463 -4.33 -47.33 69.43
CA ILE A 463 -3.42 -48.49 69.46
C ILE A 463 -2.83 -48.62 68.06
N ILE A 464 -1.52 -48.43 67.97
CA ILE A 464 -0.71 -48.88 66.83
C ILE A 464 -0.57 -50.39 67.00
N GLN A 465 -1.21 -51.16 66.12
CA GLN A 465 -0.80 -52.53 65.82
C GLN A 465 -0.71 -52.65 64.30
N GLU A 466 0.51 -52.96 63.85
CA GLU A 466 0.80 -53.46 62.53
C GLU A 466 -0.20 -54.56 62.17
N ILE A 467 -1.02 -54.39 61.12
CA ILE A 467 -1.33 -55.51 60.22
C ILE A 467 -1.29 -55.01 58.79
N MET A 468 -0.33 -55.63 58.09
CA MET A 468 -0.22 -55.80 56.66
C MET A 468 -1.55 -56.04 55.96
N VAL A 469 -1.65 -55.38 54.82
CA VAL A 469 -2.57 -55.63 53.71
C VAL A 469 -2.79 -57.13 53.44
N PHE A 470 -4.05 -57.55 53.45
CA PHE A 470 -4.62 -58.57 52.57
C PHE A 470 -5.98 -57.98 52.13
N ASN A 471 -6.16 -57.42 50.94
CA ASN A 471 -6.26 -58.20 49.71
C ASN A 471 -5.97 -57.26 48.51
N VAL A 472 -4.72 -57.28 48.06
CA VAL A 472 -4.33 -56.77 46.74
C VAL A 472 -4.39 -57.95 45.78
N LYS A 473 -5.19 -57.83 44.72
CA LYS A 473 -4.99 -58.56 43.46
C LYS A 473 -4.53 -57.55 42.41
N ASN A 474 -3.20 -57.48 42.28
CA ASN A 474 -2.40 -56.93 41.18
C ASN A 474 -2.59 -55.42 40.88
N VAL A 475 -1.56 -54.60 40.66
CA VAL A 475 -0.37 -54.85 39.84
C VAL A 475 0.86 -54.10 40.38
N LEU A 476 2.01 -54.74 40.19
CA LEU A 476 3.38 -54.30 40.41
C LEU A 476 3.84 -53.12 39.54
N LYS A 477 4.49 -52.15 40.21
CA LYS A 477 5.82 -51.53 39.98
C LYS A 477 6.31 -51.04 38.59
N ILE A 478 6.72 -49.76 38.63
CA ILE A 478 8.04 -49.16 38.28
C ILE A 478 8.55 -49.19 36.83
N GLY A 479 8.99 -48.01 36.34
CA GLY A 479 10.12 -47.93 35.40
C GLY A 479 10.23 -46.64 34.60
N LEU A 480 11.22 -45.81 34.92
CA LEU A 480 11.91 -44.93 33.95
C LEU A 480 12.85 -45.79 33.09
N ILE A 481 12.92 -45.56 31.77
CA ILE A 481 14.14 -45.34 30.94
C ILE A 481 13.85 -45.51 29.41
N HIS A 482 14.27 -44.47 28.67
CA HIS A 482 14.75 -44.30 27.28
C HIS A 482 14.08 -44.79 25.97
N GLN A 483 14.13 -43.83 25.03
CA GLN A 483 14.44 -43.84 23.58
C GLN A 483 13.63 -44.70 22.59
N GLY A 484 13.02 -44.00 21.62
CA GLY A 484 13.21 -44.32 20.20
C GLY A 484 11.96 -44.57 19.35
N TYR A 485 11.76 -43.66 18.38
CA TYR A 485 11.09 -43.83 17.08
C TYR A 485 9.54 -43.90 17.06
N VAL A 486 8.87 -42.82 16.63
CA VAL A 486 8.54 -42.41 15.24
C VAL A 486 7.21 -43.03 14.76
N GLN A 487 6.17 -42.20 14.57
CA GLN A 487 5.60 -41.85 13.25
C GLN A 487 4.12 -41.38 13.32
N LEU A 488 3.88 -40.10 12.92
CA LEU A 488 2.75 -39.53 12.12
C LEU A 488 1.29 -39.66 12.64
N LEU A 489 0.34 -38.73 12.50
CA LEU A 489 0.09 -37.49 11.72
C LEU A 489 -0.81 -36.56 12.59
N LEU A 490 -0.64 -35.23 12.65
CA LEU A 490 -1.14 -34.21 11.71
C LEU A 490 -2.64 -34.33 11.38
N GLU A 491 -3.46 -33.43 11.95
CA GLU A 491 -4.55 -32.68 11.30
C GLU A 491 -5.49 -32.08 12.36
N GLN A 492 -5.50 -30.75 12.48
CA GLN A 492 -6.71 -29.91 12.52
C GLN A 492 -6.31 -28.47 12.86
N PHE A 493 -5.78 -27.79 11.84
CA PHE A 493 -6.06 -26.38 11.59
C PHE A 493 -6.57 -26.29 10.15
N TYR A 494 -7.88 -26.11 10.04
CA TYR A 494 -8.54 -25.31 9.01
C TYR A 494 -9.62 -24.50 9.70
#